data_AF-A0A7W1GJR1-F1
#
_entry.id   AF-A0A7W1GJR1-F1
#
_cell.length_a   1.000
_cell.length_b   1.000
_cell.length_c   1.000
_cell.angle_alpha   90.00
_cell.angle_beta   90.00
_cell.angle_gamma   90.00
#
_symmetry.space_group_name_H-M   'P 1'
#
loop_
_entity.id
_entity.type
_entity.pdbx_description
1 polymer ?
#
loop_
_entity_poly.entity_id
_entity_poly.type
_entity_poly.pdbx_seq_one_letter_code
_entity_poly.pdbx_strand_id
1 'polypeptide(L)'
;MFSSLKLAVRAACVAVFLLVCGVTFTRAQDQTPPMAEPKVITPGTNGAPPSDAIVLFDGKDLSQWRGTKGEAKWIIKDGVATVNGTGNITSKQEFGDVQLHVEWASPAEIKGEGQGRGNSGIFLQGRYEVQVLDSYNNKTYFHGQAGSV
;
A
#
# COMPACT_ATOMS: atom_id res chain seq x y z
N MET A 1 -3.15 -23.77 73.95
CA MET A 1 -2.40 -22.51 73.78
C MET A 1 -1.66 -22.50 72.42
N PHE A 2 -2.37 -22.57 71.29
CA PHE A 2 -1.77 -22.68 69.94
C PHE A 2 -2.68 -22.08 68.83
N SER A 3 -3.37 -20.97 69.11
CA SER A 3 -4.32 -20.37 68.16
C SER A 3 -3.90 -18.98 67.67
N SER A 4 -3.12 -18.24 68.44
CA SER A 4 -2.76 -16.84 68.13
C SER A 4 -1.51 -16.66 67.24
N LEU A 5 -0.72 -17.71 66.99
CA LEU A 5 0.54 -17.61 66.22
C LEU A 5 0.37 -17.84 64.70
N LYS A 6 -0.77 -18.38 64.24
CA LYS A 6 -1.02 -18.60 62.80
C LYS A 6 -1.54 -17.36 62.06
N LEU A 7 -2.00 -16.34 62.79
CA LEU A 7 -2.52 -15.11 62.20
C LEU A 7 -1.40 -14.11 61.85
N ALA A 8 -0.32 -14.07 62.63
CA ALA A 8 0.81 -13.16 62.41
C ALA A 8 1.67 -13.54 61.19
N VAL A 9 1.79 -14.83 60.85
CA VAL A 9 2.61 -15.29 59.71
C VAL A 9 1.91 -15.09 58.37
N ARG A 10 0.57 -14.96 58.33
CA ARG A 10 -0.17 -14.66 57.10
C ARG A 10 -0.20 -13.17 56.75
N ALA A 11 -0.02 -12.29 57.72
CA ALA A 11 0.00 -10.84 57.48
C ALA A 11 1.35 -10.35 56.91
N ALA A 12 2.46 -11.02 57.23
CA ALA A 12 3.79 -10.61 56.77
C ALA A 12 4.05 -10.91 55.28
N CYS A 13 3.48 -11.97 54.73
CA CYS A 13 3.63 -12.27 53.29
C CYS A 13 2.76 -11.38 52.39
N VAL A 14 1.72 -10.74 52.91
CA VAL A 14 0.88 -9.79 52.16
C VAL A 14 1.53 -8.41 52.09
N ALA A 15 2.32 -8.03 53.11
CA ALA A 15 2.97 -6.73 53.17
C ALA A 15 4.21 -6.60 52.26
N VAL A 16 4.89 -7.71 51.93
CA VAL A 16 6.09 -7.67 51.07
C VAL A 16 5.75 -7.72 49.57
N PHE A 17 4.59 -8.26 49.20
CA PHE A 17 4.17 -8.32 47.79
C PHE A 17 3.64 -7.00 47.24
N LEU A 18 3.29 -6.04 48.10
CA LEU A 18 2.77 -4.73 47.68
C LEU A 18 3.87 -3.70 47.41
N LEU A 19 5.15 -4.02 47.62
CA LEU A 19 6.23 -3.05 47.39
C LEU A 19 6.84 -3.11 45.97
N VAL A 20 6.43 -4.04 45.11
CA VAL A 20 7.02 -4.24 43.76
C VAL A 20 6.06 -3.88 42.61
N CYS A 21 4.85 -3.39 42.90
CA CYS A 21 3.90 -2.92 41.87
C CYS A 21 4.01 -1.41 41.60
N GLY A 22 5.14 -0.79 41.93
CA GLY A 22 5.47 0.59 41.58
C GLY A 22 6.10 0.74 40.19
N VAL A 23 5.95 -0.24 39.29
CA VAL A 23 6.25 -0.01 37.87
C VAL A 23 5.19 0.96 37.39
N THR A 24 5.54 2.23 37.44
CA THR A 24 4.84 3.27 36.70
C THR A 24 4.84 2.78 35.26
N PHE A 25 3.68 2.30 34.80
CA PHE A 25 3.34 2.42 33.40
C PHE A 25 3.33 3.93 33.14
N THR A 26 4.51 4.48 32.85
CA THR A 26 4.59 5.56 31.90
C THR A 26 3.92 4.96 30.67
N ARG A 27 2.63 5.29 30.48
CA ARG A 27 2.13 5.39 29.12
C ARG A 27 3.19 6.23 28.44
N ALA A 28 3.94 5.62 27.52
CA ALA A 28 4.57 6.41 26.49
C ALA A 28 3.44 7.32 26.02
N GLN A 29 3.50 8.60 26.39
CA GLN A 29 2.72 9.61 25.72
C GLN A 29 3.11 9.35 24.28
N ASP A 30 2.16 8.80 23.53
CA ASP A 30 2.22 8.67 22.10
C ASP A 30 2.57 10.08 21.65
N GLN A 31 3.86 10.35 21.44
CA GLN A 31 4.34 11.68 21.16
C GLN A 31 3.76 11.94 19.79
N THR A 32 2.62 12.64 19.78
CA THR A 32 1.94 13.02 18.56
C THR A 32 3.02 13.76 17.78
N PRO A 33 3.44 13.24 16.61
CA PRO A 33 4.52 13.83 15.86
C PRO A 33 4.19 15.31 15.64
N PRO A 34 5.20 16.19 15.58
CA PRO A 34 5.00 17.63 15.60
C PRO A 34 3.92 18.00 14.59
N MET A 35 2.93 18.74 15.09
CA MET A 35 1.75 19.26 14.40
C MET A 35 2.16 20.36 13.41
N ALA A 36 3.14 20.06 12.56
CA ALA A 36 3.52 20.95 11.47
C ALA A 36 2.27 21.17 10.62
N GLU A 37 1.98 22.43 10.36
CA GLU A 37 0.88 22.79 9.47
C GLU A 37 1.06 22.03 8.15
N PRO A 38 0.02 21.31 7.67
CA PRO A 38 0.09 20.65 6.38
C PRO A 38 0.51 21.65 5.31
N LYS A 39 1.49 21.28 4.49
CA LYS A 39 1.88 22.14 3.36
C LYS A 39 0.68 22.32 2.44
N VAL A 40 0.47 23.55 1.97
CA VAL A 40 -0.52 23.81 0.93
C VAL A 40 -0.12 23.04 -0.33
N ILE A 41 -0.99 22.14 -0.78
CA ILE A 41 -0.77 21.36 -1.99
C ILE A 41 -1.33 22.14 -3.17
N THR A 42 -0.48 22.38 -4.16
CA THR A 42 -0.91 22.96 -5.44
C THR A 42 -1.39 21.83 -6.34
N PRO A 43 -2.67 21.83 -6.77
CA PRO A 43 -3.17 20.85 -7.72
C PRO A 43 -2.41 20.94 -9.03
N GLY A 44 -2.19 19.80 -9.68
CA GLY A 44 -1.69 19.79 -11.04
C GLY A 44 -2.72 20.32 -12.03
N THR A 45 -2.24 20.75 -13.21
CA THR A 45 -3.09 21.21 -14.32
C THR A 45 -3.01 20.22 -15.48
N ASN A 46 -4.10 20.02 -16.22
CA ASN A 46 -4.15 19.16 -17.41
C ASN A 46 -3.58 17.74 -17.19
N GLY A 47 -3.94 17.09 -16.07
CA GLY A 47 -3.46 15.74 -15.73
C GLY A 47 -2.04 15.69 -15.15
N ALA A 48 -1.38 16.84 -14.96
CA ALA A 48 -0.11 16.88 -14.24
C ALA A 48 -0.29 16.45 -12.77
N PRO A 49 0.76 15.88 -12.14
CA PRO A 49 0.75 15.55 -10.72
C PRO A 49 0.65 16.81 -9.84
N PRO A 50 0.04 16.73 -8.64
CA PRO A 50 0.11 17.80 -7.65
C PRO A 50 1.54 17.99 -7.11
N SER A 51 1.77 19.12 -6.44
CA SER A 51 3.12 19.54 -6.01
C SER A 51 3.83 18.59 -5.04
N ASP A 52 3.11 17.71 -4.34
CA ASP A 52 3.63 16.74 -3.39
C ASP A 52 3.68 15.31 -3.92
N ALA A 53 3.20 15.04 -5.13
CA ALA A 53 3.17 13.70 -5.68
C ALA A 53 4.57 13.20 -6.06
N ILE A 54 4.82 11.93 -5.74
CA ILE A 54 5.95 11.19 -6.28
C ILE A 54 5.57 10.74 -7.69
N VAL A 55 6.28 11.26 -8.70
CA VAL A 55 6.02 10.93 -10.10
C VAL A 55 6.63 9.57 -10.43
N LEU A 56 5.79 8.54 -10.54
CA LEU A 56 6.24 7.19 -10.89
C LEU A 56 6.55 7.03 -12.38
N PHE A 57 5.86 7.76 -13.25
CA PHE A 57 6.11 7.76 -14.70
C PHE A 57 5.70 9.11 -15.30
N ASP A 58 6.58 9.74 -16.06
CA ASP A 58 6.38 11.05 -16.69
C ASP A 58 6.46 10.99 -18.23
N GLY A 59 6.43 9.78 -18.80
CA GLY A 59 6.58 9.55 -20.23
C GLY A 59 8.02 9.32 -20.72
N LYS A 60 9.04 9.45 -19.87
CA LYS A 60 10.45 9.36 -20.30
C LYS A 60 11.10 8.02 -20.06
N ASP A 61 11.02 7.50 -18.84
CA ASP A 61 11.74 6.30 -18.43
C ASP A 61 11.01 5.50 -17.33
N LEU A 62 11.53 4.30 -17.05
CA LEU A 62 11.05 3.43 -15.97
C LEU A 62 11.97 3.48 -14.75
N SER A 63 12.65 4.61 -14.50
CA SER A 63 13.66 4.73 -13.43
C SER A 63 13.09 4.47 -12.04
N GLN A 64 11.80 4.73 -11.81
CA GLN A 64 11.11 4.44 -10.55
C GLN A 64 10.63 3.00 -10.42
N TRP A 65 10.91 2.15 -11.41
CA TRP A 65 10.39 0.78 -11.49
C TRP A 65 11.51 -0.25 -11.52
N ARG A 66 11.23 -1.44 -10.99
CA ARG A 66 12.00 -2.66 -11.19
C ARG A 66 11.14 -3.69 -11.91
N GLY A 67 11.75 -4.49 -12.78
CA GLY A 67 11.13 -5.66 -13.38
C GLY A 67 11.26 -6.89 -12.50
N THR A 68 10.52 -7.95 -12.83
CA THR A 68 10.53 -9.21 -12.08
C THR A 68 11.93 -9.85 -11.98
N LYS A 69 12.79 -9.64 -12.98
CA LYS A 69 14.14 -10.23 -13.08
C LYS A 69 15.25 -9.18 -13.18
N GLY A 70 15.04 -7.98 -12.64
CA GLY A 70 16.02 -6.88 -12.70
C GLY A 70 15.39 -5.56 -13.11
N GLU A 71 15.92 -4.92 -14.14
CA GLU A 71 15.37 -3.66 -14.66
C GLU A 71 13.99 -3.85 -15.30
N ALA A 72 13.15 -2.82 -15.21
CA ALA A 72 11.87 -2.77 -15.90
C ALA A 72 12.10 -2.57 -17.41
N LYS A 73 11.48 -3.39 -18.25
CA LYS A 73 11.77 -3.47 -19.70
C LYS A 73 10.55 -3.30 -20.59
N TRP A 74 9.46 -2.73 -20.07
CA TRP A 74 8.34 -2.31 -20.90
C TRP A 74 8.79 -1.28 -21.93
N ILE A 75 8.13 -1.24 -23.08
CA ILE A 75 8.51 -0.35 -24.19
C ILE A 75 7.99 1.05 -23.87
N ILE A 76 8.85 2.06 -23.92
CA ILE A 76 8.43 3.46 -23.84
C ILE A 76 8.43 4.06 -25.24
N LYS A 77 7.29 4.61 -25.63
CA LYS A 77 7.13 5.29 -26.91
C LYS A 77 6.03 6.33 -26.79
N ASP A 78 6.22 7.51 -27.39
CA ASP A 78 5.20 8.57 -27.46
C ASP A 78 4.61 8.96 -26.08
N GLY A 79 5.45 8.92 -25.03
CA GLY A 79 5.05 9.25 -23.66
C GLY A 79 4.30 8.15 -22.91
N VAL A 80 4.16 6.94 -23.46
CA VAL A 80 3.46 5.81 -22.82
C VAL A 80 4.38 4.61 -22.61
N ALA A 81 4.18 3.90 -21.49
CA ALA A 81 4.82 2.62 -21.22
C ALA A 81 3.89 1.47 -21.64
N THR A 82 4.38 0.56 -22.49
CA THR A 82 3.61 -0.53 -23.11
C THR A 82 4.14 -1.89 -22.66
N VAL A 83 3.24 -2.73 -22.14
CA VAL A 83 3.54 -4.11 -21.76
C VAL A 83 3.97 -4.91 -22.99
N ASN A 84 5.10 -5.63 -22.88
CA ASN A 84 5.74 -6.35 -23.98
C ASN A 84 6.15 -7.78 -23.62
N GLY A 85 5.52 -8.37 -22.61
CA GLY A 85 5.80 -9.76 -22.20
C GLY A 85 7.08 -9.96 -21.39
N THR A 86 7.80 -8.89 -21.00
CA THR A 86 8.98 -9.00 -20.13
C THR A 86 8.67 -9.26 -18.66
N GLY A 87 7.39 -9.46 -18.33
CA GLY A 87 6.88 -9.65 -16.96
C GLY A 87 6.40 -8.36 -16.30
N ASN A 88 6.00 -8.49 -15.04
CA ASN A 88 5.48 -7.39 -14.24
C ASN A 88 6.58 -6.43 -13.83
N ILE A 89 6.19 -5.18 -13.62
CA ILE A 89 7.01 -4.15 -13.01
C ILE A 89 6.43 -3.74 -11.65
N THR A 90 7.29 -3.28 -10.75
CA THR A 90 6.93 -2.84 -9.40
C THR A 90 7.68 -1.57 -9.09
N SER A 91 7.05 -0.62 -8.39
CA SER A 91 7.74 0.58 -7.91
C SER A 91 8.94 0.20 -7.05
N LYS A 92 10.06 0.91 -7.21
CA LYS A 92 11.25 0.72 -6.38
C LYS A 92 10.96 1.06 -4.92
N GLN A 93 10.25 2.17 -4.71
CA GLN A 93 9.74 2.57 -3.41
C GLN A 93 8.53 1.71 -3.02
N GLU A 94 8.45 1.40 -1.73
CA GLU A 94 7.29 0.77 -1.10
C GLU A 94 6.39 1.85 -0.47
N PHE A 95 5.09 1.57 -0.40
CA PHE A 95 4.10 2.54 0.03
C PHE A 95 3.14 1.94 1.06
N GLY A 96 2.77 2.76 2.05
CA GLY A 96 1.66 2.52 2.96
C GLY A 96 0.37 3.10 2.38
N ASP A 97 -0.25 4.02 3.11
CA ASP A 97 -1.41 4.77 2.64
C ASP A 97 -1.01 5.73 1.50
N VAL A 98 -1.76 5.71 0.41
CA VAL A 98 -1.50 6.54 -0.77
C VAL A 98 -2.78 7.03 -1.43
N GLN A 99 -2.67 8.18 -2.09
CA GLN A 99 -3.50 8.51 -3.24
C GLN A 99 -2.72 8.18 -4.51
N LEU A 100 -3.27 7.31 -5.35
CA LEU A 100 -2.63 6.85 -6.58
C LEU A 100 -3.44 7.31 -7.80
N HIS A 101 -2.75 7.95 -8.76
CA HIS A 101 -3.29 8.26 -10.09
C HIS A 101 -2.60 7.38 -11.13
N VAL A 102 -3.37 6.67 -11.94
CA VAL A 102 -2.89 5.86 -13.08
C VAL A 102 -3.89 5.99 -14.21
N GLU A 103 -3.38 6.22 -15.42
CA GLU A 103 -4.14 6.13 -16.66
C GLU A 103 -3.68 4.89 -17.43
N TRP A 104 -4.63 4.19 -18.05
CA TRP A 104 -4.35 3.01 -18.86
C TRP A 104 -5.24 2.99 -20.10
N ALA A 105 -4.77 2.31 -21.14
CA ALA A 105 -5.51 2.10 -22.37
C ALA A 105 -5.41 0.63 -22.78
N SER A 106 -6.52 0.06 -23.24
CA SER A 106 -6.50 -1.26 -23.87
C SER A 106 -5.81 -1.20 -25.24
N PRO A 107 -5.28 -2.33 -25.75
CA PRO A 107 -4.73 -2.39 -27.10
C PRO A 107 -5.76 -1.96 -28.15
N ALA A 108 -5.32 -1.22 -29.17
CA ALA A 108 -6.19 -0.76 -30.25
C ALA A 108 -6.76 -1.94 -31.08
N GLU A 109 -5.99 -3.01 -31.21
CA GLU A 109 -6.45 -4.25 -31.86
C GLU A 109 -7.13 -5.15 -30.84
N ILE A 110 -8.42 -5.42 -31.05
CA ILE A 110 -9.19 -6.32 -30.21
C ILE A 110 -8.77 -7.76 -30.48
N LYS A 111 -8.16 -8.40 -29.47
CA LYS A 111 -7.79 -9.82 -29.48
C LYS A 111 -8.26 -10.50 -28.19
N GLY A 112 -8.79 -11.71 -28.33
CA GLY A 112 -9.30 -12.51 -27.22
C GLY A 112 -10.70 -12.11 -26.74
N GLU A 113 -11.15 -12.76 -25.68
CA GLU A 113 -12.44 -12.55 -25.04
C GLU A 113 -12.33 -12.79 -23.52
N GLY A 114 -13.31 -12.29 -22.75
CA GLY A 114 -13.32 -12.40 -21.30
C GLY A 114 -12.03 -11.88 -20.67
N GLN A 115 -11.43 -12.67 -19.78
CA GLN A 115 -10.14 -12.36 -19.14
C GLN A 115 -8.94 -12.42 -20.12
N GLY A 116 -9.10 -12.94 -21.33
CA GLY A 116 -8.03 -13.01 -22.33
C GLY A 116 -7.85 -11.73 -23.15
N ARG A 117 -8.70 -10.71 -22.94
CA ARG A 117 -8.73 -9.50 -23.76
C ARG A 117 -8.27 -8.27 -22.99
N GLY A 118 -7.05 -7.81 -23.28
CA GLY A 118 -6.49 -6.58 -22.71
C GLY A 118 -6.34 -6.61 -21.18
N ASN A 119 -5.95 -7.75 -20.62
CA ASN A 119 -5.85 -7.98 -19.18
C ASN A 119 -4.51 -7.52 -18.61
N SER A 120 -4.57 -6.79 -17.49
CA SER A 120 -3.45 -6.37 -16.65
C SER A 120 -3.99 -6.11 -15.22
N GLY A 121 -3.20 -5.52 -14.32
CA GLY A 121 -3.70 -5.19 -12.98
C GLY A 121 -2.79 -4.23 -12.24
N ILE A 122 -3.39 -3.44 -11.34
CA ILE A 122 -2.66 -2.59 -10.39
C ILE A 122 -2.70 -3.26 -9.02
N PHE A 123 -1.58 -3.80 -8.58
CA PHE A 123 -1.48 -4.50 -7.31
C PHE A 123 -1.07 -3.54 -6.19
N LEU A 124 -2.04 -3.11 -5.38
CA LEU A 124 -1.79 -2.33 -4.18
C LEU A 124 -0.97 -3.16 -3.19
N GLN A 125 0.20 -2.65 -2.84
CA GLN A 125 1.17 -3.30 -1.95
C GLN A 125 1.57 -4.72 -2.38
N GLY A 126 1.43 -5.04 -3.67
CA GLY A 126 1.68 -6.37 -4.21
C GLY A 126 0.69 -7.44 -3.73
N ARG A 127 -0.48 -7.06 -3.20
CA ARG A 127 -1.44 -7.97 -2.56
C ARG A 127 -2.85 -7.89 -3.12
N TYR A 128 -3.37 -6.67 -3.28
CA TYR A 128 -4.77 -6.45 -3.67
C TYR A 128 -4.80 -5.88 -5.08
N GLU A 129 -5.41 -6.62 -6.01
CA GLU A 129 -5.47 -6.23 -7.41
C GLU A 129 -6.66 -5.31 -7.65
N VAL A 130 -6.42 -4.15 -8.24
CA VAL A 130 -7.46 -3.41 -8.96
C VAL A 130 -7.37 -3.83 -10.42
N GLN A 131 -8.41 -4.50 -10.89
CA GLN A 131 -8.43 -5.14 -12.20
C GLN A 131 -8.34 -4.13 -13.35
N VAL A 132 -7.47 -4.38 -14.32
CA VAL A 132 -7.38 -3.66 -15.59
C VAL A 132 -7.77 -4.61 -16.72
N LEU A 133 -8.88 -4.32 -17.40
CA LEU A 133 -9.38 -5.20 -18.45
C LEU A 133 -10.10 -4.40 -19.52
N ASP A 134 -9.94 -4.77 -20.79
CA ASP A 134 -10.85 -4.28 -21.84
C ASP A 134 -12.24 -4.89 -21.64
N SER A 135 -13.08 -4.19 -20.88
CA SER A 135 -14.44 -4.61 -20.55
C SER A 135 -15.48 -4.05 -21.53
N TYR A 136 -15.08 -3.24 -22.51
CA TYR A 136 -16.01 -2.62 -23.44
C TYR A 136 -16.52 -3.65 -24.45
N ASN A 137 -17.82 -3.97 -24.36
CA ASN A 137 -18.46 -5.03 -25.14
C ASN A 137 -17.70 -6.37 -25.04
N ASN A 138 -17.20 -6.70 -23.84
CA ASN A 138 -16.47 -7.93 -23.58
C ASN A 138 -17.02 -8.61 -22.32
N LYS A 139 -17.77 -9.70 -22.49
CA LYS A 139 -18.38 -10.42 -21.37
C LYS A 139 -17.33 -11.24 -20.61
N THR A 140 -17.30 -11.08 -19.29
CA THR A 140 -16.46 -11.86 -18.35
C THR A 140 -17.28 -12.15 -17.08
N TYR A 141 -16.70 -12.83 -16.08
CA TYR A 141 -17.37 -12.98 -14.79
C TYR A 141 -17.41 -11.63 -14.05
N PHE A 142 -18.55 -11.28 -13.47
CA PHE A 142 -18.84 -9.92 -12.98
C PHE A 142 -17.88 -9.42 -11.89
N HIS A 143 -17.36 -10.32 -11.07
CA HIS A 143 -16.44 -9.99 -9.98
C HIS A 143 -14.97 -9.83 -10.42
N GLY A 144 -14.68 -9.91 -11.71
CA GLY A 144 -13.32 -9.75 -12.25
C GLY A 144 -13.24 -8.86 -13.48
N GLN A 145 -14.23 -7.99 -13.68
CA GLN A 145 -14.20 -6.99 -14.75
C GLN A 145 -13.38 -5.76 -14.33
N ALA A 146 -13.09 -4.84 -15.26
CA ALA A 146 -12.30 -3.64 -14.94
C ALA A 146 -12.81 -2.90 -13.69
N GLY A 147 -11.87 -2.57 -12.79
CA GLY A 147 -12.15 -1.89 -11.53
C GLY A 147 -12.60 -2.79 -10.37
N SER A 148 -12.75 -4.09 -10.57
CA SER A 148 -12.99 -5.03 -9.45
C SER A 148 -11.75 -5.17 -8.55
N VAL A 149 -11.99 -5.63 -7.32
CA VAL A 149 -10.99 -6.07 -6.33
C VAL A 149 -11.28 -7.51 -5.94
#